data_AF-A0A817C720-F1
#
_entry.id   AF-A0A817C720-F1
#
_cell.length_a   1.000
_cell.length_b   1.000
_cell.length_c   1.000
_cell.angle_alpha   90.00
_cell.angle_beta   90.00
_cell.angle_gamma   90.00
#
_symmetry.space_group_name_H-M   'P 1'
#
loop_
_entity.id
_entity.type
_entity.pdbx_description
1 polymer ?
#
loop_
_entity_poly.entity_id
_entity_poly.type
_entity_poly.pdbx_seq_one_letter_code
_entity_poly.pdbx_strand_id
1 'polypeptide(L)'
;MQRSNVHHRSSISKLVMDYPWTKTKEDVVNFYKVDEKLGLTEERVTQDLEKYGPNELPTEEGKPLWKLILEQFDDLLVKILLAAACISFVC
;
A
#
# COMPACT_ATOMS: atom_id res chain seq x y z
N MET A 1 -5.64 15.71 -10.64
CA MET A 1 -4.51 15.08 -9.95
C MET A 1 -4.67 13.54 -10.00
N GLN A 2 -4.52 12.93 -11.18
CA GLN A 2 -4.88 11.50 -11.43
C GLN A 2 -3.94 10.74 -12.40
N ARG A 3 -2.79 11.30 -12.80
CA ARG A 3 -1.93 10.71 -13.85
C ARG A 3 -0.96 9.62 -13.36
N SER A 4 -0.73 9.47 -12.06
CA SER A 4 0.25 8.49 -11.52
C SER A 4 -0.26 7.04 -11.49
N ASN A 5 -1.57 6.80 -11.40
CA ASN A 5 -2.12 5.44 -11.20
C ASN A 5 -2.17 4.56 -12.47
N VAL A 6 -2.16 5.16 -13.67
CA VAL A 6 -2.30 4.41 -14.93
C VAL A 6 -1.03 3.63 -15.27
N HIS A 7 0.15 4.20 -15.01
CA HIS A 7 1.42 3.51 -15.26
C HIS A 7 1.63 2.32 -14.31
N HIS A 8 1.23 2.45 -13.05
CA HIS A 8 1.39 1.38 -12.07
C HIS A 8 0.54 0.13 -12.41
N ARG A 9 -0.72 0.33 -12.83
CA ARG A 9 -1.58 -0.79 -13.27
C ARG A 9 -1.04 -1.53 -14.50
N SER A 10 -0.41 -0.82 -15.44
CA SER A 10 0.10 -1.42 -16.68
C SER A 10 1.27 -2.40 -16.49
N SER A 11 2.03 -2.24 -15.41
CA SER A 11 3.13 -3.16 -15.07
C SER A 11 2.64 -4.38 -14.30
N ILE A 12 1.63 -4.22 -13.45
CA ILE A 12 1.04 -5.32 -12.67
C ILE A 12 0.24 -6.28 -13.55
N SER A 13 -0.48 -5.77 -14.57
CA SER A 13 -1.23 -6.61 -15.51
C SER A 13 -0.37 -7.56 -16.36
N LYS A 14 0.94 -7.29 -16.49
CA LYS A 14 1.88 -8.24 -17.10
C LYS A 14 2.28 -9.38 -16.16
N LEU A 15 2.15 -9.18 -14.84
CA LEU A 15 2.57 -10.14 -13.82
C LEU A 15 1.41 -11.02 -13.36
N VAL A 16 0.20 -10.46 -13.26
CA VAL A 16 -1.01 -11.10 -12.75
C VAL A 16 -2.09 -11.12 -13.83
N MET A 17 -2.84 -12.21 -13.93
CA MET A 17 -3.93 -12.34 -14.90
C MET A 17 -5.05 -11.32 -14.63
N ASP A 18 -5.40 -10.53 -15.63
CA ASP A 18 -6.54 -9.60 -15.56
C ASP A 18 -7.88 -10.35 -15.70
N TYR A 19 -8.86 -9.95 -14.86
CA TYR A 19 -10.24 -10.48 -14.86
C TYR A 19 -10.33 -12.02 -14.79
N PRO A 20 -9.69 -12.69 -13.81
CA PRO A 20 -9.64 -14.15 -13.74
C PRO A 20 -11.02 -14.80 -13.64
N TRP A 21 -12.02 -14.11 -13.08
CA TRP A 21 -13.41 -14.58 -13.00
C TRP A 21 -14.12 -14.70 -14.35
N THR A 22 -13.54 -14.18 -15.43
CA THR A 22 -14.07 -14.29 -16.80
C THR A 22 -13.43 -15.42 -17.61
N LYS A 23 -12.52 -16.17 -17.00
CA LYS A 23 -11.67 -17.17 -17.66
C LYS A 23 -12.08 -18.57 -17.26
N THR A 24 -11.78 -19.55 -18.10
CA THR A 24 -12.00 -20.96 -17.76
C THR A 24 -10.96 -21.41 -16.74
N LYS A 25 -11.26 -22.49 -16.01
CA LYS A 25 -10.29 -23.04 -15.05
C LYS A 25 -8.98 -23.43 -15.75
N GLU A 26 -9.07 -23.99 -16.95
CA GLU A 26 -7.92 -24.45 -17.74
C GLU A 26 -7.04 -23.27 -18.14
N ASP A 27 -7.62 -22.13 -18.50
CA ASP A 27 -6.88 -20.92 -18.86
C ASP A 27 -6.08 -20.38 -17.67
N VAL A 28 -6.69 -20.36 -16.47
CA VAL A 28 -6.02 -19.89 -15.25
C VAL A 28 -4.88 -20.82 -14.86
N VAL A 29 -5.12 -22.14 -14.87
CA VAL A 29 -4.13 -23.16 -14.54
C VAL A 29 -2.94 -23.11 -15.50
N ASN A 30 -3.20 -22.95 -16.81
CA ASN A 30 -2.16 -22.81 -17.82
C ASN A 30 -1.38 -21.49 -17.70
N PHE A 31 -2.04 -20.39 -17.35
CA PHE A 31 -1.40 -19.09 -17.15
C PHE A 31 -0.39 -19.13 -15.99
N TYR A 32 -0.79 -19.70 -14.84
CA TYR A 32 0.07 -19.82 -13.66
C TYR A 32 0.98 -21.06 -13.69
N LYS A 33 0.78 -21.98 -14.65
CA LYS A 33 1.53 -23.24 -14.82
C LYS A 33 1.56 -24.08 -13.54
N VAL A 34 0.40 -24.20 -12.89
CA VAL A 34 0.23 -24.99 -11.65
C VAL A 34 -0.28 -26.39 -11.99
N ASP A 35 0.13 -27.40 -11.22
CA ASP A 35 -0.50 -28.72 -11.27
C ASP A 35 -1.77 -28.71 -10.42
N GLU A 36 -2.93 -29.06 -10.98
CA GLU A 36 -4.21 -29.03 -10.24
C GLU A 36 -4.25 -30.02 -9.06
N LYS A 37 -3.51 -31.14 -9.14
CA LYS A 37 -3.54 -32.21 -8.13
C LYS A 37 -2.46 -32.04 -7.08
N LEU A 38 -1.29 -31.57 -7.49
CA LEU A 38 -0.09 -31.48 -6.65
C LEU A 38 0.20 -30.05 -6.17
N GLY A 39 -0.33 -29.04 -6.84
CA GLY A 39 -0.08 -27.63 -6.52
C GLY A 39 1.25 -27.10 -7.07
N LEU A 40 1.81 -26.11 -6.39
CA LEU A 40 3.10 -25.49 -6.72
C LEU A 40 4.24 -26.21 -5.98
N THR A 41 5.42 -26.28 -6.61
CA THR A 41 6.63 -26.78 -5.94
C THR A 41 7.23 -25.72 -5.01
N GLU A 42 8.03 -26.13 -4.03
CA GLU A 42 8.64 -25.21 -3.06
C GLU A 42 9.52 -24.16 -3.74
N GLU A 43 10.31 -24.54 -4.75
CA GLU A 43 11.15 -23.61 -5.51
C GLU A 43 10.30 -22.56 -6.22
N ARG A 44 9.10 -22.97 -6.68
CA ARG A 44 8.17 -22.06 -7.35
C ARG A 44 7.54 -21.09 -6.37
N VAL A 45 7.19 -21.56 -5.18
CA VAL A 45 6.68 -20.71 -4.10
C VAL A 45 7.70 -19.63 -3.73
N THR A 46 8.99 -19.96 -3.62
CA THR A 46 10.04 -18.96 -3.35
C THR A 46 10.15 -17.94 -4.48
N GLN A 47 10.16 -18.38 -5.74
CA GLN A 47 10.21 -17.49 -6.91
C GLN A 47 8.97 -16.57 -6.99
N ASP A 48 7.80 -17.11 -6.70
CA ASP A 48 6.54 -16.36 -6.73
C ASP A 48 6.48 -15.37 -5.56
N LEU A 49 7.03 -15.70 -4.39
CA LEU A 49 7.14 -14.78 -3.26
C LEU A 49 8.05 -13.58 -3.60
N GLU A 50 9.17 -13.80 -4.29
CA GLU A 50 10.05 -12.73 -4.77
C GLU A 50 9.38 -11.87 -5.85
N LYS A 51 8.54 -12.48 -6.69
CA LYS A 51 7.88 -11.81 -7.82
C LYS A 51 6.64 -11.01 -7.43
N TYR A 52 5.78 -11.58 -6.59
CA TYR A 52 4.49 -10.99 -6.20
C TYR A 52 4.55 -10.30 -4.84
N GLY A 53 5.53 -10.64 -4.01
CA GLY A 53 5.61 -10.20 -2.63
C GLY A 53 4.76 -11.05 -1.68
N PRO A 54 4.85 -10.77 -0.37
CA PRO A 54 4.03 -11.43 0.64
C PRO A 54 2.54 -11.10 0.45
N ASN A 55 1.67 -12.07 0.75
CA ASN A 55 0.22 -11.88 0.75
C ASN A 55 -0.24 -11.15 2.02
N GLU A 56 0.28 -9.94 2.22
CA GLU A 56 -0.08 -9.07 3.31
C GLU A 56 -0.46 -7.70 2.76
N LEU A 57 -1.48 -7.08 3.38
CA LEU A 57 -1.83 -5.71 3.03
C LEU A 57 -0.72 -4.80 3.56
N PRO A 58 -0.21 -3.88 2.74
CA PRO A 58 0.76 -2.91 3.22
C PRO A 58 0.14 -2.17 4.40
N THR A 59 0.81 -2.23 5.55
CA THR A 59 0.39 -1.45 6.71
C THR A 59 0.71 0.01 6.39
N GLU A 60 -0.29 0.88 6.47
CA GLU A 60 -0.01 2.31 6.37
C GLU A 60 0.93 2.69 7.52
N GLU A 61 2.07 3.30 7.20
CA GLU A 61 2.97 3.83 8.23
C GLU A 61 2.17 4.80 9.10
N GLY A 62 1.85 4.37 10.33
CA GLY A 62 1.11 5.18 11.26
C GLY A 62 1.82 6.51 11.45
N LYS A 63 1.07 7.62 11.41
CA LYS A 63 1.65 8.94 11.71
C LYS A 63 2.33 8.86 13.09
N PRO A 64 3.62 9.20 13.20
CA PRO A 64 4.29 9.13 14.49
C PRO A 64 3.68 10.13 15.48
N LEU A 65 3.68 9.80 16.78
CA LEU A 65 3.00 10.60 17.81
C LEU A 65 3.45 12.07 17.84
N TRP A 66 4.74 12.35 17.59
CA TRP A 66 5.26 13.71 17.52
C TRP A 66 4.60 14.53 16.40
N LYS A 67 4.28 13.89 15.26
CA LYS A 67 3.64 14.55 14.13
C LYS A 67 2.18 14.88 14.44
N LEU A 68 1.50 14.00 15.17
CA LEU A 68 0.14 14.25 15.66
C LEU A 68 0.12 15.42 16.66
N ILE A 69 1.11 15.51 17.55
CA ILE A 69 1.22 16.61 18.51
C ILE A 69 1.44 17.94 17.77
N LEU A 70 2.35 17.99 16.79
CA LEU A 70 2.58 19.21 15.98
C LEU A 70 1.34 19.62 15.18
N GLU A 71 0.58 18.66 14.64
CA GLU A 71 -0.67 18.92 13.91
C GLU A 71 -1.69 19.65 14.79
N GLN A 72 -1.71 19.39 16.11
CA GLN A 72 -2.56 20.11 17.08
C GLN A 72 -2.07 21.54 17.36
N PHE A 73 -0.76 21.81 17.31
CA PHE A 73 -0.23 23.18 17.47
C PHE A 73 -0.52 24.07 16.26
N ASP A 74 -0.82 23.48 15.10
CA ASP A 74 -1.15 24.22 13.89
C ASP A 74 -2.59 24.79 13.88
N ASP A 75 -3.41 24.43 14.86
CA ASP A 75 -4.76 24.97 15.04
C ASP A 75 -4.75 26.49 15.33
N LEU A 76 -5.70 27.21 14.74
CA LEU A 76 -5.78 28.66 14.84
C LEU A 76 -5.95 29.14 16.29
N LEU A 77 -6.74 28.44 17.11
CA LEU A 77 -6.96 28.78 18.52
C LEU A 77 -5.67 28.61 19.33
N VAL A 78 -4.94 27.51 19.09
CA VAL A 78 -3.66 27.25 19.77
C VAL A 78 -2.63 28.31 19.40
N LYS A 79 -2.57 28.71 18.13
CA LYS A 79 -1.70 29.81 17.67
C LYS A 79 -2.00 31.14 18.36
N ILE A 80 -3.29 31.49 18.53
CA ILE A 80 -3.68 32.71 19.26
C ILE A 80 -3.25 32.61 20.73
N LEU A 81 -3.47 31.45 21.37
CA LEU A 81 -3.08 31.23 22.76
C LEU A 81 -1.55 31.30 22.94
N LEU A 82 -0.79 30.74 22.00
CA LEU A 82 0.68 30.76 22.02
C LEU A 82 1.20 32.18 21.81
N ALA A 83 0.57 32.97 20.93
CA ALA A 83 0.89 34.39 20.77
C ALA A 83 0.61 35.19 22.06
N ALA A 84 -0.53 34.96 22.71
CA ALA A 84 -0.85 35.59 23.99
C ALA A 84 0.15 35.20 25.09
N ALA A 85 0.54 33.92 25.16
CA ALA A 85 1.54 33.43 26.09
C ALA A 85 2.93 34.05 25.83
N CYS A 86 3.34 34.20 24.57
CA CYS A 86 4.59 34.89 24.21
C CYS A 86 4.58 36.37 24.64
N ILE A 87 3.47 37.09 24.42
CA ILE A 87 3.33 38.47 24.90
C ILE A 87 3.43 38.49 26.43
N SER A 88 2.72 37.61 27.14
CA SER A 88 2.76 37.52 28.60
C SER A 88 4.11 37.09 29.18
N PHE A 89 4.96 36.44 28.39
CA PHE A 89 6.28 36.01 28.83
C PHE A 89 7.34 37.10 28.64
N VAL A 90 7.19 37.90 27.58
CA VAL A 90 8.11 39.00 27.25
C VAL A 90 7.74 40.31 27.96
N CYS A 91 6.45 40.56 28.15
CA CYS A 91 5.91 41.72 28.89
C CYS A 91 5.72 41.39 30.37
#